data_AF-A0A946SPE8-F1
#
_entry.id   AF-A0A946SPE8-F1
#
_cell.length_a   1.000
_cell.length_b   1.000
_cell.length_c   1.000
_cell.angle_alpha   90.00
_cell.angle_beta   90.00
_cell.angle_gamma   90.00
#
_symmetry.space_group_name_H-M   'P 1'
#
loop_
_entity.id
_entity.type
_entity.pdbx_description
1 polymer ?
#
loop_
_entity_poly.entity_id
_entity_poly.type
_entity_poly.pdbx_seq_one_letter_code
_entity_poly.pdbx_strand_id
1 'polypeptide(L)'
;MRLRIAGAIGALALTVSVGASAQVLGQIAVYHANVGWIGQAAADEAAAEVVANTTIADITVVDMDGAADWLAANTNDGEADVFFTFGYLPETVYDPGNGQADGSLIEDFIEGGNVSLNTADYIYYVTLGGGSNGENGLKTITDSNFDLWTDGNVATPTADGAKYTPSLAEYTSNRSLKRDQVEADDNWEYVGVFAEGAGGTDPAIIQNVNDQGMVGVVMQVSDDTLPRGAVITEIFNNWLPAMFTTTAVEAEGKATSTWAALKADR
;
A
#
# COMPACT_ATOMS: atom_id res chain seq x y z
N MET A 1 7.76 43.87 -51.48
CA MET A 1 6.88 43.02 -50.65
C MET A 1 7.72 41.85 -50.15
N ARG A 2 8.12 41.87 -48.87
CA ARG A 2 9.03 40.88 -48.27
C ARG A 2 8.21 39.70 -47.76
N LEU A 3 8.36 38.51 -48.35
CA LEU A 3 7.76 37.28 -47.83
C LEU A 3 8.84 36.55 -47.02
N ARG A 4 8.66 36.51 -45.69
CA ARG A 4 9.43 35.66 -44.78
C ARG A 4 8.72 34.31 -44.70
N ILE A 5 9.37 33.25 -45.12
CA ILE A 5 8.93 31.88 -44.84
C ILE A 5 9.75 31.41 -43.65
N ALA A 6 9.11 31.29 -42.49
CA ALA A 6 9.67 30.68 -41.30
C ALA A 6 9.57 29.16 -41.45
N GLY A 7 10.70 28.47 -41.37
CA GLY A 7 10.75 27.01 -41.26
C GLY A 7 10.38 26.59 -39.85
N ALA A 8 9.33 25.79 -39.71
CA ALA A 8 9.02 25.08 -38.47
C ALA A 8 9.82 23.77 -38.45
N ILE A 9 10.81 23.69 -37.56
CA ILE A 9 11.46 22.44 -37.18
C ILE A 9 10.49 21.78 -36.19
N GLY A 10 9.74 20.78 -36.64
CA GLY A 10 8.95 19.94 -35.76
C GLY A 10 9.89 19.04 -34.96
N ALA A 11 10.04 19.32 -33.67
CA ALA A 11 10.69 18.40 -32.75
C ALA A 11 9.73 17.23 -32.49
N LEU A 12 10.08 16.05 -33.00
CA LEU A 12 9.40 14.81 -32.69
C LEU A 12 9.75 14.47 -31.23
N ALA A 13 8.83 14.78 -30.31
CA ALA A 13 8.92 14.31 -28.93
C ALA A 13 8.73 12.78 -28.95
N LEU A 14 9.82 12.05 -28.81
CA LEU A 14 9.80 10.62 -28.58
C LEU A 14 9.44 10.43 -27.10
N THR A 15 8.15 10.35 -26.79
CA THR A 15 7.69 9.80 -25.50
C THR A 15 8.12 8.36 -25.46
N VAL A 16 9.19 8.08 -24.72
CA VAL A 16 9.49 6.73 -24.24
C VAL A 16 8.41 6.45 -23.20
N SER A 17 7.33 5.81 -23.62
CA SER A 17 6.49 5.09 -22.68
C SER A 17 7.39 4.02 -22.08
N VAL A 18 7.85 4.22 -20.83
CA VAL A 18 8.38 3.13 -20.02
C VAL A 18 7.23 2.12 -19.98
N GLY A 19 7.36 1.04 -20.74
CA GLY A 19 6.37 -0.03 -20.66
C GLY A 19 6.43 -0.53 -19.22
N ALA A 20 5.27 -0.56 -18.54
CA ALA A 20 5.13 -1.23 -17.26
C ALA A 20 5.73 -2.64 -17.41
N SER A 21 6.96 -2.82 -16.92
CA SER A 21 7.52 -4.15 -16.76
C SER A 21 6.63 -4.79 -15.72
N ALA A 22 6.00 -5.91 -16.08
CA ALA A 22 5.21 -6.64 -15.13
C ALA A 22 6.12 -7.06 -13.97
N GLN A 23 5.95 -6.42 -12.82
CA GLN A 23 6.77 -6.67 -11.64
C GLN A 23 6.45 -8.07 -11.11
N VAL A 24 7.49 -8.76 -10.65
CA VAL A 24 7.38 -10.03 -9.95
C VAL A 24 7.39 -9.74 -8.45
N LEU A 25 6.64 -10.51 -7.68
CA LEU A 25 6.67 -10.40 -6.23
C LEU A 25 8.07 -10.74 -5.71
N GLY A 26 8.64 -9.83 -4.92
CA GLY A 26 9.93 -10.00 -4.25
C GLY A 26 9.78 -10.56 -2.83
N GLN A 27 10.43 -9.90 -1.88
CA GLN A 27 10.50 -10.26 -0.47
C GLN A 27 9.54 -9.43 0.38
N ILE A 28 9.41 -9.82 1.65
CA ILE A 28 8.58 -9.14 2.64
C ILE A 28 9.41 -8.80 3.88
N ALA A 29 9.40 -7.54 4.30
CA ALA A 29 9.88 -7.11 5.60
C ALA A 29 8.72 -6.82 6.56
N VAL A 30 8.84 -7.32 7.78
CA VAL A 30 7.89 -7.07 8.87
C VAL A 30 8.58 -6.30 9.99
N TYR A 31 8.10 -5.09 10.27
CA TYR A 31 8.56 -4.29 11.39
C TYR A 31 7.49 -4.25 12.49
N HIS A 32 7.85 -4.73 13.68
CA HIS A 32 6.99 -4.70 14.87
C HIS A 32 7.73 -4.34 16.16
N ALA A 33 8.97 -3.83 16.07
CA ALA A 33 9.76 -3.46 17.26
C ALA A 33 9.14 -2.29 18.05
N ASN A 34 8.41 -1.42 17.35
CA ASN A 34 7.51 -0.42 17.92
C ASN A 34 6.15 -0.54 17.24
N VAL A 35 5.09 -0.21 17.97
CA VAL A 35 3.71 -0.38 17.53
C VAL A 35 2.86 0.85 17.86
N GLY A 36 1.79 1.06 17.09
CA GLY A 36 0.80 2.11 17.31
C GLY A 36 -0.56 1.53 17.71
N TRP A 37 -1.18 2.14 18.71
CA TRP A 37 -2.57 1.95 19.17
C TRP A 37 -3.01 0.56 19.69
N ILE A 38 -2.28 -0.51 19.37
CA ILE A 38 -2.49 -1.86 19.92
C ILE A 38 -1.41 -2.21 20.96
N GLY A 39 -1.65 -3.28 21.71
CA GLY A 39 -0.65 -3.84 22.62
C GLY A 39 0.50 -4.52 21.86
N GLN A 40 1.74 -4.36 22.35
CA GLN A 40 2.93 -5.03 21.79
C GLN A 40 2.74 -6.54 21.67
N ALA A 41 2.13 -7.18 22.67
CA ALA A 41 1.89 -8.63 22.65
C ALA A 41 0.97 -9.07 21.50
N ALA A 42 -0.05 -8.26 21.16
CA ALA A 42 -0.95 -8.55 20.05
C ALA A 42 -0.24 -8.38 18.70
N ALA A 43 0.63 -7.37 18.57
CA ALA A 43 1.47 -7.19 17.39
C ALA A 43 2.47 -8.35 17.22
N ASP A 44 3.14 -8.77 18.30
CA ASP A 44 4.10 -9.87 18.29
C ASP A 44 3.43 -11.20 17.90
N GLU A 45 2.21 -11.46 18.40
CA GLU A 45 1.43 -12.65 18.05
C GLU A 45 1.04 -12.63 16.55
N ALA A 46 0.50 -11.50 16.07
CA ALA A 46 0.13 -11.36 14.67
C ALA A 46 1.35 -11.44 13.73
N ALA A 47 2.48 -10.82 14.08
CA ALA A 47 3.72 -10.90 13.31
C ALA A 47 4.26 -12.33 13.25
N ALA A 48 4.26 -13.05 14.39
CA ALA A 48 4.67 -14.44 14.44
C ALA A 48 3.77 -15.33 13.56
N GLU A 49 2.46 -15.09 13.55
CA GLU A 49 1.52 -15.80 12.68
C GLU A 49 1.82 -15.53 11.19
N VAL A 50 2.02 -14.26 10.81
CA VAL A 50 2.37 -13.87 9.43
C VAL A 50 3.66 -14.53 8.96
N VAL A 51 4.72 -14.49 9.77
CA VAL A 51 6.02 -15.10 9.47
C VAL A 51 5.89 -16.62 9.35
N ALA A 52 5.12 -17.26 10.22
CA ALA A 52 4.98 -18.72 10.22
C ALA A 52 4.14 -19.26 9.06
N ASN A 53 3.16 -18.49 8.59
CA ASN A 53 2.12 -18.99 7.69
C ASN A 53 2.15 -18.40 6.27
N THR A 54 2.97 -17.38 6.01
CA THR A 54 3.18 -16.90 4.64
C THR A 54 4.09 -17.86 3.88
N THR A 55 3.72 -18.18 2.64
CA THR A 55 4.38 -19.24 1.85
C THR A 55 4.86 -18.79 0.47
N ILE A 56 4.60 -17.53 0.12
CA ILE A 56 4.78 -17.03 -1.25
C ILE A 56 6.05 -16.22 -1.48
N ALA A 57 6.73 -15.81 -0.41
CA ALA A 57 7.92 -14.96 -0.45
C ALA A 57 8.76 -15.18 0.82
N ASP A 58 10.04 -14.82 0.75
CA ASP A 58 10.90 -14.77 1.92
C ASP A 58 10.46 -13.62 2.83
N ILE A 59 10.30 -13.93 4.13
CA ILE A 59 9.94 -12.94 5.15
C ILE A 59 11.11 -12.69 6.08
N THR A 60 11.45 -11.42 6.26
CA THR A 60 12.42 -10.95 7.25
C THR A 60 11.74 -10.09 8.30
N VAL A 61 11.93 -10.42 9.57
CA VAL A 61 11.59 -9.49 10.67
C VAL A 61 12.76 -8.52 10.83
N VAL A 62 12.47 -7.22 10.73
CA VAL A 62 13.48 -6.15 10.81
C VAL A 62 13.31 -5.33 12.09
N ASP A 63 14.44 -4.86 12.63
CA ASP A 63 14.46 -3.82 13.65
C ASP A 63 14.47 -2.42 13.00
N MET A 64 14.68 -1.37 13.80
CA MET A 64 14.62 0.01 13.32
C MET A 64 15.67 0.31 12.23
N ASP A 65 16.93 -0.04 12.48
CA ASP A 65 18.01 0.21 11.52
C ASP A 65 17.90 -0.75 10.35
N GLY A 66 17.55 -2.02 10.62
CA GLY A 66 17.31 -3.03 9.60
C GLY A 66 16.17 -2.68 8.65
N ALA A 67 15.15 -1.94 9.09
CA ALA A 67 14.08 -1.46 8.21
C ALA A 67 14.63 -0.48 7.16
N ALA A 68 15.46 0.49 7.58
CA ALA A 68 16.05 1.44 6.65
C ALA A 68 17.04 0.77 5.68
N ASP A 69 17.90 -0.11 6.18
CA ASP A 69 18.84 -0.88 5.35
C ASP A 69 18.09 -1.77 4.34
N TRP A 70 16.99 -2.41 4.77
CA TRP A 70 16.20 -3.28 3.90
C TRP A 70 15.45 -2.48 2.84
N LEU A 71 14.79 -1.36 3.18
CA LEU A 71 14.15 -0.48 2.18
C LEU A 71 15.18 -0.03 1.14
N ALA A 72 16.32 0.50 1.58
CA ALA A 72 17.36 0.98 0.66
C ALA A 72 17.91 -0.12 -0.27
N ALA A 73 17.94 -1.37 0.17
CA ALA A 73 18.42 -2.50 -0.61
C ALA A 73 17.42 -3.02 -1.65
N ASN A 74 16.11 -2.88 -1.38
CA ASN A 74 15.03 -3.42 -2.21
C ASN A 74 14.26 -2.31 -2.98
N THR A 75 14.63 -1.04 -2.80
CA THR A 75 14.16 0.04 -3.67
C THR A 75 14.80 -0.07 -5.06
N ASN A 76 13.96 -0.12 -6.11
CA ASN A 76 14.39 -0.18 -7.51
C ASN A 76 15.27 -1.40 -7.89
N ASP A 77 15.06 -2.54 -7.25
CA ASP A 77 15.82 -3.77 -7.53
C ASP A 77 15.23 -4.62 -8.68
N GLY A 78 14.02 -4.26 -9.14
CA GLY A 78 13.31 -4.92 -10.24
C GLY A 78 12.23 -5.90 -9.80
N GLU A 79 12.02 -6.06 -8.49
CA GLU A 79 10.94 -6.82 -7.88
C GLU A 79 9.93 -5.85 -7.22
N ALA A 80 8.78 -6.38 -6.80
CA ALA A 80 7.81 -5.67 -5.97
C ALA A 80 7.85 -6.26 -4.56
N ASP A 81 8.53 -5.57 -3.66
CA ASP A 81 8.74 -5.94 -2.27
C ASP A 81 7.64 -5.37 -1.36
N VAL A 82 7.47 -5.96 -0.18
CA VAL A 82 6.45 -5.54 0.78
C VAL A 82 7.10 -5.09 2.10
N PHE A 83 6.84 -3.85 2.51
CA PHE A 83 7.15 -3.37 3.85
C PHE A 83 5.87 -3.30 4.69
N PHE A 84 5.79 -4.10 5.75
CA PHE A 84 4.61 -4.23 6.60
C PHE A 84 4.88 -3.77 8.04
N THR A 85 4.02 -2.89 8.55
CA THR A 85 4.13 -2.27 9.88
C THR A 85 2.87 -2.42 10.75
N PHE A 86 3.05 -2.25 12.06
CA PHE A 86 1.98 -2.32 13.08
C PHE A 86 1.70 -0.94 13.69
N GLY A 87 1.28 0.02 12.88
CA GLY A 87 0.81 1.33 13.33
C GLY A 87 1.92 2.29 13.71
N TYR A 88 3.18 1.94 13.46
CA TYR A 88 4.36 2.76 13.75
C TYR A 88 5.29 2.76 12.53
N LEU A 89 5.67 3.94 12.06
CA LEU A 89 6.67 4.12 11.00
C LEU A 89 8.04 4.42 11.62
N PRO A 90 9.07 3.58 11.37
CA PRO A 90 10.42 3.82 11.88
C PRO A 90 10.96 5.19 11.52
N GLU A 91 11.48 5.93 12.50
CA GLU A 91 12.10 7.24 12.27
C GLU A 91 13.37 7.18 11.41
N THR A 92 13.96 6.00 11.23
CA THR A 92 15.09 5.74 10.32
C THR A 92 14.65 5.69 8.85
N VAL A 93 13.36 5.47 8.61
CA VAL A 93 12.75 5.37 7.27
C VAL A 93 12.09 6.69 6.86
N TYR A 94 11.57 7.45 7.82
CA TYR A 94 10.94 8.74 7.60
C TYR A 94 11.10 9.66 8.82
N ASP A 95 11.68 10.83 8.62
CA ASP A 95 11.99 11.77 9.69
C ASP A 95 10.73 12.25 10.44
N PRO A 96 10.72 12.18 11.79
CA PRO A 96 9.59 12.64 12.59
C PRO A 96 9.21 14.10 12.34
N GLY A 97 7.90 14.36 12.25
CA GLY A 97 7.38 15.71 12.04
C GLY A 97 7.29 16.11 10.57
N ASN A 98 7.39 15.16 9.66
CA ASN A 98 7.36 15.39 8.21
C ASN A 98 8.52 16.26 7.72
N GLY A 99 9.72 15.99 8.25
CA GLY A 99 10.93 16.73 7.91
C GLY A 99 11.46 16.44 6.50
N GLN A 100 11.00 15.34 5.89
CA GLN A 100 11.34 14.86 4.56
C GLN A 100 10.06 14.79 3.74
N ALA A 101 9.62 15.93 3.19
CA ALA A 101 8.39 15.94 2.40
C ALA A 101 8.53 15.14 1.10
N ASP A 102 9.72 15.19 0.49
CA ASP A 102 10.07 14.47 -0.73
C ASP A 102 11.39 13.69 -0.53
N GLY A 103 11.55 12.58 -1.25
CA GLY A 103 12.76 11.75 -1.28
C GLY A 103 13.06 11.03 0.04
N SER A 104 12.02 10.73 0.82
CA SER A 104 12.17 9.86 2.00
C SER A 104 12.36 8.40 1.60
N LEU A 105 12.95 7.56 2.47
CA LEU A 105 13.20 6.16 2.09
C LEU A 105 11.92 5.38 1.80
N ILE A 106 10.83 5.65 2.53
CA ILE A 106 9.53 4.99 2.30
C ILE A 106 8.85 5.45 1.01
N GLU A 107 8.96 6.74 0.70
CA GLU A 107 8.45 7.31 -0.54
C GLU A 107 9.22 6.75 -1.75
N ASP A 108 10.56 6.82 -1.72
CA ASP A 108 11.42 6.22 -2.76
C ASP A 108 11.13 4.72 -2.94
N PHE A 109 10.83 4.01 -1.84
CA PHE A 109 10.45 2.60 -1.88
C PHE A 109 9.12 2.39 -2.61
N ILE A 110 8.08 3.17 -2.28
CA ILE A 110 6.78 3.12 -2.96
C ILE A 110 6.93 3.53 -4.43
N GLU A 111 7.62 4.62 -4.73
CA GLU A 111 7.91 5.08 -6.10
C GLU A 111 8.77 4.08 -6.91
N GLY A 112 9.46 3.15 -6.23
CA GLY A 112 10.11 2.00 -6.85
C GLY A 112 9.12 0.91 -7.34
N GLY A 113 7.82 1.09 -7.10
CA GLY A 113 6.75 0.14 -7.40
C GLY A 113 6.51 -0.89 -6.29
N ASN A 114 7.03 -0.67 -5.09
CA ASN A 114 6.87 -1.58 -3.97
C ASN A 114 5.57 -1.33 -3.19
N VAL A 115 5.28 -2.22 -2.23
CA VAL A 115 4.05 -2.22 -1.44
C VAL A 115 4.35 -1.84 0.01
N SER A 116 3.70 -0.80 0.52
CA SER A 116 3.68 -0.49 1.95
C SER A 116 2.32 -0.79 2.56
N LEU A 117 2.30 -1.64 3.58
CA LEU A 117 1.09 -2.06 4.27
C LEU A 117 1.19 -1.75 5.76
N ASN A 118 0.06 -1.41 6.36
CA ASN A 118 0.00 -1.13 7.79
C ASN A 118 -1.28 -1.66 8.42
N THR A 119 -1.16 -2.10 9.67
CA THR A 119 -2.29 -2.42 10.54
C THR A 119 -2.28 -1.58 11.81
N ALA A 120 -3.34 -1.69 12.61
CA ALA A 120 -3.50 -1.03 13.92
C ALA A 120 -3.77 0.48 13.90
N ASP A 121 -2.78 1.36 13.78
CA ASP A 121 -3.02 2.81 13.78
C ASP A 121 -3.13 3.38 12.36
N TYR A 122 -3.39 4.68 12.24
CA TYR A 122 -3.32 5.44 11.00
C TYR A 122 -1.91 5.26 10.39
N ILE A 123 -1.83 4.68 9.18
CA ILE A 123 -0.57 4.49 8.45
C ILE A 123 0.27 5.79 8.39
N TYR A 124 1.53 5.68 8.79
CA TYR A 124 2.52 6.78 8.86
C TYR A 124 2.27 7.89 9.89
N TYR A 125 1.22 7.78 10.71
CA TYR A 125 0.88 8.79 11.72
C TYR A 125 1.84 8.78 12.92
N VAL A 126 2.11 7.59 13.46
CA VAL A 126 2.94 7.39 14.66
C VAL A 126 4.38 7.10 14.25
N THR A 127 5.30 7.78 14.92
CA THR A 127 6.75 7.58 14.85
C THR A 127 7.38 8.03 16.17
N LEU A 128 8.67 8.32 16.20
CA LEU A 128 9.35 8.87 17.37
C LEU A 128 8.67 10.17 17.84
N GLY A 129 8.35 10.23 19.13
CA GLY A 129 7.55 11.33 19.70
C GLY A 129 6.04 11.12 19.61
N GLY A 130 5.58 9.92 19.18
CA GLY A 130 4.18 9.58 19.06
C GLY A 130 3.62 10.04 17.72
N GLY A 131 2.48 10.72 17.73
CA GLY A 131 1.82 11.26 16.53
C GLY A 131 2.53 12.44 15.87
N SER A 132 3.87 12.48 15.90
CA SER A 132 4.68 13.59 15.41
C SER A 132 4.43 13.87 13.92
N ASN A 133 4.26 12.84 13.10
CA ASN A 133 3.90 13.00 11.68
C ASN A 133 2.46 13.46 11.54
N GLY A 134 1.57 12.91 12.37
CA GLY A 134 0.15 13.19 12.30
C GLY A 134 -0.46 12.70 10.98
N GLU A 135 -1.60 13.24 10.60
CA GLU A 135 -2.24 12.95 9.30
C GLU A 135 -1.38 13.36 8.09
N ASN A 136 -0.42 14.26 8.29
CA ASN A 136 0.43 14.74 7.21
C ASN A 136 1.44 13.68 6.75
N GLY A 137 1.76 12.67 7.57
CA GLY A 137 2.66 11.60 7.15
C GLY A 137 2.14 10.86 5.91
N LEU A 138 0.85 10.52 5.89
CA LEU A 138 0.22 9.94 4.70
C LEU A 138 0.24 10.90 3.52
N LYS A 139 -0.10 12.17 3.75
CA LYS A 139 -0.23 13.16 2.69
C LYS A 139 1.09 13.44 1.97
N THR A 140 2.18 13.56 2.71
CA THR A 140 3.50 13.80 2.13
C THR A 140 4.03 12.55 1.43
N ILE A 141 3.99 11.38 2.08
CA ILE A 141 4.52 10.13 1.49
C ILE A 141 3.75 9.70 0.22
N THR A 142 2.48 10.08 0.07
CA THR A 142 1.66 9.72 -1.11
C THR A 142 1.44 10.85 -2.10
N ASP A 143 1.97 12.05 -1.82
CA ASP A 143 1.67 13.28 -2.57
C ASP A 143 0.18 13.54 -2.79
N SER A 144 -0.64 13.18 -1.79
CA SER A 144 -2.09 13.25 -1.86
C SER A 144 -2.72 13.99 -0.66
N ASN A 145 -4.01 14.28 -0.75
CA ASN A 145 -4.81 14.85 0.33
C ASN A 145 -5.59 13.79 1.12
N PHE A 146 -5.16 12.52 1.07
CA PHE A 146 -5.80 11.44 1.79
C PHE A 146 -5.89 11.71 3.28
N ASP A 147 -7.01 11.29 3.84
CA ASP A 147 -7.32 11.37 5.25
C ASP A 147 -8.01 10.10 5.74
N LEU A 148 -7.59 9.60 6.90
CA LEU A 148 -8.14 8.39 7.49
C LEU A 148 -9.00 8.67 8.74
N TRP A 149 -9.34 9.90 9.10
CA TRP A 149 -10.27 10.12 10.22
C TRP A 149 -11.70 9.73 9.81
N THR A 150 -12.10 8.48 10.07
CA THR A 150 -13.44 7.96 9.75
C THR A 150 -14.28 7.67 10.98
N ASP A 151 -13.66 7.44 12.14
CA ASP A 151 -14.28 7.30 13.47
C ASP A 151 -15.62 6.54 13.50
N GLY A 152 -15.55 5.20 13.54
CA GLY A 152 -16.74 4.36 13.66
C GLY A 152 -17.28 3.85 12.33
N ASN A 153 -16.42 3.68 11.32
CA ASN A 153 -16.80 3.08 10.05
C ASN A 153 -17.04 1.58 10.24
N VAL A 154 -18.29 1.15 10.20
CA VAL A 154 -18.64 -0.28 10.20
C VAL A 154 -18.29 -0.84 8.82
N ALA A 155 -17.16 -1.56 8.75
CA ALA A 155 -16.63 -2.14 7.53
C ALA A 155 -17.04 -3.62 7.44
N THR A 156 -17.79 -3.96 6.40
CA THR A 156 -18.26 -5.31 6.12
C THR A 156 -17.43 -5.91 4.97
N PRO A 157 -17.06 -7.21 5.03
CA PRO A 157 -16.32 -7.86 3.95
C PRO A 157 -17.01 -7.71 2.58
N THR A 158 -16.25 -7.35 1.56
CA THR A 158 -16.71 -7.35 0.17
C THR A 158 -16.65 -8.76 -0.44
N ALA A 159 -17.01 -8.90 -1.71
CA ALA A 159 -16.77 -10.15 -2.45
C ALA A 159 -15.28 -10.51 -2.53
N ASP A 160 -14.40 -9.52 -2.74
CA ASP A 160 -12.95 -9.74 -2.74
C ASP A 160 -12.44 -10.05 -1.34
N GLY A 161 -12.99 -9.42 -0.29
CA GLY A 161 -12.70 -9.80 1.09
C GLY A 161 -13.06 -11.24 1.39
N ALA A 162 -14.26 -11.68 1.03
CA ALA A 162 -14.67 -13.06 1.24
C ALA A 162 -13.80 -14.07 0.47
N LYS A 163 -13.25 -13.66 -0.69
CA LYS A 163 -12.40 -14.50 -1.54
C LYS A 163 -10.96 -14.56 -1.04
N TYR A 164 -10.37 -13.41 -0.74
CA TYR A 164 -8.94 -13.28 -0.49
C TYR A 164 -8.60 -13.26 1.00
N THR A 165 -9.55 -12.89 1.86
CA THR A 165 -9.38 -12.78 3.32
C THR A 165 -10.52 -13.48 4.06
N PRO A 166 -10.67 -14.82 3.96
CA PRO A 166 -11.80 -15.54 4.57
C PRO A 166 -11.89 -15.42 6.11
N SER A 167 -10.82 -15.03 6.80
CA SER A 167 -10.83 -14.73 8.24
C SER A 167 -11.37 -13.34 8.57
N LEU A 168 -11.54 -12.46 7.57
CA LEU A 168 -12.08 -11.12 7.74
C LEU A 168 -13.59 -11.19 8.06
N ALA A 169 -13.95 -10.73 9.25
CA ALA A 169 -15.32 -10.49 9.66
C ALA A 169 -15.63 -9.00 9.64
N GLU A 170 -16.92 -8.65 9.75
CA GLU A 170 -17.33 -7.27 9.98
C GLU A 170 -16.71 -6.74 11.28
N TYR A 171 -16.21 -5.51 11.24
CA TYR A 171 -15.66 -4.80 12.39
C TYR A 171 -15.85 -3.29 12.21
N THR A 172 -15.59 -2.53 13.28
CA THR A 172 -15.64 -1.07 13.22
C THR A 172 -14.23 -0.52 13.09
N SER A 173 -13.88 -0.02 11.90
CA SER A 173 -12.63 0.68 11.65
C SER A 173 -12.73 2.14 12.08
N ASN A 174 -11.66 2.65 12.67
CA ASN A 174 -11.54 4.07 12.99
C ASN A 174 -10.74 4.84 11.93
N ARG A 175 -10.01 4.12 11.07
CA ARG A 175 -8.99 4.67 10.18
C ARG A 175 -9.08 4.12 8.76
N SER A 176 -10.25 4.24 8.15
CA SER A 176 -10.45 3.70 6.80
C SER A 176 -9.98 4.68 5.73
N LEU A 177 -9.54 4.15 4.57
CA LEU A 177 -9.32 4.97 3.38
C LEU A 177 -10.65 5.55 2.90
N LYS A 178 -10.71 6.88 2.76
CA LYS A 178 -11.90 7.58 2.28
C LYS A 178 -12.04 7.41 0.77
N ARG A 179 -13.06 6.66 0.36
CA ARG A 179 -13.31 6.29 -1.03
C ARG A 179 -13.41 7.51 -1.95
N ASP A 180 -14.10 8.56 -1.52
CA ASP A 180 -14.28 9.80 -2.29
C ASP A 180 -12.98 10.56 -2.52
N GLN A 181 -12.01 10.46 -1.62
CA GLN A 181 -10.70 11.08 -1.78
C GLN A 181 -9.82 10.29 -2.74
N VAL A 182 -9.79 8.95 -2.62
CA VAL A 182 -9.06 8.08 -3.56
C VAL A 182 -9.62 8.23 -4.98
N GLU A 183 -10.95 8.18 -5.14
CA GLU A 183 -11.59 8.30 -6.46
C GLU A 183 -11.49 9.72 -7.07
N ALA A 184 -11.12 10.73 -6.28
CA ALA A 184 -10.92 12.10 -6.75
C ALA A 184 -9.45 12.44 -7.07
N ASP A 185 -8.50 11.58 -6.71
CA ASP A 185 -7.08 11.74 -7.00
C ASP A 185 -6.70 10.89 -8.22
N ASP A 186 -6.47 11.54 -9.36
CA ASP A 186 -6.16 10.85 -10.62
C ASP A 186 -4.81 10.09 -10.60
N ASN A 187 -3.99 10.26 -9.56
CA ASN A 187 -2.73 9.53 -9.41
C ASN A 187 -2.91 8.16 -8.74
N TRP A 188 -4.05 7.88 -8.11
CA TRP A 188 -4.24 6.68 -7.30
C TRP A 188 -5.49 5.91 -7.70
N GLU A 189 -5.42 4.58 -7.70
CA GLU A 189 -6.57 3.72 -7.94
C GLU A 189 -6.65 2.56 -6.94
N TYR A 190 -7.86 2.07 -6.67
CA TYR A 190 -8.03 0.87 -5.85
C TYR A 190 -7.63 -0.39 -6.61
N VAL A 191 -6.71 -1.17 -6.03
CA VAL A 191 -6.30 -2.51 -6.51
C VAL A 191 -6.77 -3.64 -5.58
N GLY A 192 -7.24 -3.30 -4.38
CA GLY A 192 -7.92 -4.23 -3.49
C GLY A 192 -8.88 -3.50 -2.55
N VAL A 193 -10.11 -3.99 -2.42
CA VAL A 193 -11.07 -3.54 -1.40
C VAL A 193 -11.64 -4.77 -0.73
N PHE A 194 -11.16 -5.08 0.48
CA PHE A 194 -11.51 -6.32 1.18
C PHE A 194 -12.69 -6.11 2.15
N ALA A 195 -12.83 -4.93 2.73
CA ALA A 195 -14.05 -4.53 3.42
C ALA A 195 -14.35 -3.05 3.22
N GLU A 196 -15.63 -2.70 3.26
CA GLU A 196 -16.09 -1.33 3.07
C GLU A 196 -17.31 -1.01 3.94
N GLY A 197 -17.47 0.28 4.21
CA GLY A 197 -18.59 0.86 4.92
C GLY A 197 -18.84 2.28 4.44
N ALA A 198 -19.83 2.95 5.03
CA ALA A 198 -20.22 4.30 4.62
C ALA A 198 -19.09 5.35 4.82
N GLY A 199 -18.17 5.10 5.76
CA GLY A 199 -17.06 6.00 6.07
C GLY A 199 -15.79 5.73 5.27
N GLY A 200 -15.68 4.62 4.54
CA GLY A 200 -14.48 4.27 3.78
C GLY A 200 -14.24 2.76 3.65
N THR A 201 -13.03 2.42 3.20
CA THR A 201 -12.58 1.06 2.91
C THR A 201 -11.42 0.66 3.84
N ASP A 202 -11.55 -0.48 4.52
CA ASP A 202 -10.52 -1.06 5.39
C ASP A 202 -10.89 -2.53 5.70
N PRO A 203 -10.09 -3.54 5.30
CA PRO A 203 -8.82 -3.43 4.60
C PRO A 203 -8.98 -3.00 3.13
N ALA A 204 -8.03 -2.20 2.63
CA ALA A 204 -7.98 -1.78 1.23
C ALA A 204 -6.54 -1.44 0.82
N ILE A 205 -6.25 -1.56 -0.47
CA ILE A 205 -4.95 -1.27 -1.08
C ILE A 205 -5.18 -0.41 -2.31
N ILE A 206 -4.45 0.71 -2.38
CA ILE A 206 -4.42 1.63 -3.51
C ILE A 206 -3.05 1.56 -4.20
N GLN A 207 -3.02 1.83 -5.50
CA GLN A 207 -1.83 1.84 -6.32
C GLN A 207 -1.69 3.21 -7.00
N ASN A 208 -0.47 3.75 -7.02
CA ASN A 208 -0.15 4.92 -7.81
C ASN A 208 0.00 4.50 -9.28
N VAL A 209 -0.73 5.19 -10.16
CA VAL A 209 -0.84 4.84 -11.59
C VAL A 209 0.43 5.11 -12.39
N ASN A 210 1.35 5.92 -11.87
CA ASN A 210 2.55 6.35 -12.57
C ASN A 210 3.75 5.43 -12.29
N ASP A 211 3.91 5.02 -11.02
CA ASP A 211 5.06 4.23 -10.55
C ASP A 211 4.69 2.79 -10.15
N GLN A 212 3.40 2.47 -10.05
CA GLN A 212 2.85 1.18 -9.61
C GLN A 212 3.05 0.86 -8.12
N GLY A 213 3.57 1.81 -7.34
CA GLY A 213 3.72 1.71 -5.89
C GLY A 213 2.37 1.54 -5.21
N MET A 214 2.32 0.74 -4.15
CA MET A 214 1.07 0.43 -3.46
C MET A 214 1.12 0.84 -2.00
N VAL A 215 0.00 1.37 -1.51
CA VAL A 215 -0.20 1.71 -0.11
C VAL A 215 -1.49 1.05 0.37
N GLY A 216 -1.45 0.39 1.52
CA GLY A 216 -2.63 -0.32 2.03
C GLY A 216 -2.78 -0.28 3.54
N VAL A 217 -4.05 -0.32 3.94
CA VAL A 217 -4.49 -0.31 5.34
C VAL A 217 -5.22 -1.61 5.63
N VAL A 218 -4.97 -2.18 6.82
CA VAL A 218 -5.58 -3.45 7.24
C VAL A 218 -5.99 -3.36 8.70
N MET A 219 -7.29 -3.32 9.01
CA MET A 219 -7.80 -3.30 10.38
C MET A 219 -7.15 -2.23 11.27
N GLN A 220 -7.20 -0.98 10.82
CA GLN A 220 -6.62 0.14 11.55
C GLN A 220 -7.56 0.62 12.68
N VAL A 221 -7.56 -0.14 13.77
CA VAL A 221 -8.29 0.08 15.02
C VAL A 221 -7.49 -0.47 16.21
N SER A 222 -7.76 0.03 17.42
CA SER A 222 -7.08 -0.38 18.67
C SER A 222 -7.55 -1.70 19.29
N ASP A 223 -8.37 -2.48 18.58
CA ASP A 223 -8.92 -3.72 19.11
C ASP A 223 -7.91 -4.85 18.97
N ASP A 224 -7.22 -5.20 20.06
CA ASP A 224 -6.22 -6.29 20.12
C ASP A 224 -6.80 -7.67 19.75
N THR A 225 -8.13 -7.85 19.74
CA THR A 225 -8.77 -9.15 19.51
C THR A 225 -9.02 -9.48 18.03
N LEU A 226 -8.80 -8.53 17.13
CA LEU A 226 -9.02 -8.76 15.69
C LEU A 226 -7.99 -9.73 15.11
N PRO A 227 -8.40 -10.56 14.12
CA PRO A 227 -7.55 -11.60 13.54
C PRO A 227 -6.56 -11.02 12.50
N ARG A 228 -5.73 -10.06 12.92
CA ARG A 228 -4.77 -9.36 12.04
C ARG A 228 -3.80 -10.33 11.39
N GLY A 229 -3.17 -11.21 12.18
CA GLY A 229 -2.19 -12.18 11.68
C GLY A 229 -2.77 -13.04 10.56
N ALA A 230 -3.93 -13.65 10.80
CA ALA A 230 -4.66 -14.43 9.79
C ALA A 230 -5.01 -13.61 8.55
N VAL A 231 -5.62 -12.43 8.69
CA VAL A 231 -6.04 -11.63 7.53
C VAL A 231 -4.85 -11.12 6.71
N ILE A 232 -3.77 -10.69 7.34
CA ILE A 232 -2.55 -10.27 6.62
C ILE A 232 -1.90 -11.44 5.91
N THR A 233 -1.82 -12.61 6.56
CA THR A 233 -1.35 -13.85 5.94
C THR A 233 -2.18 -14.21 4.71
N GLU A 234 -3.50 -14.04 4.77
CA GLU A 234 -4.41 -14.29 3.66
C GLU A 234 -4.24 -13.29 2.52
N ILE A 235 -4.07 -11.99 2.81
CA ILE A 235 -3.70 -10.99 1.79
C ILE A 235 -2.40 -11.41 1.10
N PHE A 236 -1.39 -11.81 1.88
CA PHE A 236 -0.09 -12.22 1.33
C PHE A 236 -0.20 -13.48 0.49
N ASN A 237 -0.84 -14.54 0.98
CA ASN A 237 -0.89 -15.81 0.27
C ASN A 237 -1.89 -15.82 -0.90
N ASN A 238 -2.96 -15.03 -0.84
CA ASN A 238 -4.07 -15.13 -1.80
C ASN A 238 -4.11 -13.95 -2.78
N TRP A 239 -3.93 -12.71 -2.30
CA TRP A 239 -4.09 -11.51 -3.13
C TRP A 239 -2.78 -11.09 -3.79
N LEU A 240 -1.65 -11.03 -3.06
CA LEU A 240 -0.36 -10.61 -3.65
C LEU A 240 0.03 -11.44 -4.88
N PRO A 241 0.00 -12.80 -4.86
CA PRO A 241 0.27 -13.58 -6.06
C PRO A 241 -0.72 -13.28 -7.18
N ALA A 242 -2.01 -13.06 -6.90
CA ALA A 242 -2.98 -12.75 -7.94
C ALA A 242 -2.67 -11.42 -8.65
N MET A 243 -2.05 -10.47 -7.95
CA MET A 243 -1.60 -9.19 -8.50
C MET A 243 -0.32 -9.32 -9.33
N PHE A 244 0.67 -10.05 -8.83
CA PHE A 244 2.02 -10.11 -9.42
C PHE A 244 2.27 -11.36 -10.29
N THR A 245 1.30 -12.27 -10.42
CA THR A 245 1.45 -13.44 -11.30
C THR A 245 1.25 -13.03 -12.76
N THR A 246 2.36 -12.92 -13.47
CA THR A 246 2.40 -12.75 -14.92
C THR A 246 2.05 -14.06 -15.61
N THR A 247 0.78 -14.25 -16.00
CA THR A 247 0.52 -15.25 -17.04
C THR A 247 1.03 -14.68 -18.36
N ALA A 248 2.19 -15.17 -18.81
CA ALA A 248 2.89 -14.83 -20.06
C ALA A 248 2.08 -15.03 -21.37
N VAL A 249 0.76 -15.16 -21.29
CA VAL A 249 -0.15 -15.35 -22.43
C VAL A 249 -1.09 -14.13 -22.61
N GLU A 250 -1.09 -13.16 -21.70
CA GLU A 250 -2.18 -12.16 -21.64
C GLU A 250 -1.70 -10.69 -21.64
N ALA A 251 -0.44 -10.44 -22.01
CA ALA A 251 0.08 -9.08 -22.11
C ALA A 251 -0.59 -8.24 -23.22
N GLU A 252 -1.25 -8.87 -24.21
CA GLU A 252 -1.93 -8.15 -25.30
C GLU A 252 -3.44 -7.96 -25.08
N GLY A 253 -4.02 -8.44 -23.97
CA GLY A 253 -5.49 -8.41 -23.78
C GLY A 253 -6.02 -8.17 -22.38
N LYS A 254 -5.23 -8.28 -21.30
CA LYS A 254 -5.75 -8.25 -19.92
C LYS A 254 -5.85 -6.89 -19.24
N ALA A 255 -5.07 -5.89 -19.65
CA ALA A 255 -5.20 -4.55 -19.07
C ALA A 255 -6.61 -3.95 -19.30
N THR A 256 -7.35 -4.44 -20.31
CA THR A 256 -8.73 -3.99 -20.60
C THR A 256 -9.81 -5.02 -20.27
N SER A 257 -9.52 -6.33 -20.24
CA SER A 257 -10.56 -7.36 -20.10
C SER A 257 -10.88 -7.78 -18.66
N THR A 258 -9.92 -7.75 -17.72
CA THR A 258 -10.21 -8.01 -16.31
C THR A 258 -11.14 -6.93 -15.73
N TRP A 259 -10.96 -5.68 -16.18
CA TRP A 259 -11.79 -4.53 -15.78
C TRP A 259 -13.16 -4.48 -16.45
N ALA A 260 -13.30 -4.97 -17.69
CA ALA A 260 -14.59 -5.05 -18.36
C ALA A 260 -15.52 -6.10 -17.71
N ALA A 261 -14.96 -7.21 -17.21
CA ALA A 261 -15.72 -8.24 -16.49
C ALA A 261 -16.22 -7.73 -15.13
N LEU A 262 -15.40 -7.00 -14.37
CA LEU A 262 -15.79 -6.40 -13.09
C LEU A 262 -16.88 -5.32 -13.22
N LYS A 263 -16.97 -4.64 -14.37
CA LYS A 263 -18.04 -3.67 -14.66
C LYS A 263 -19.31 -4.32 -15.21
N ALA A 264 -19.23 -5.52 -15.79
CA ALA A 264 -20.35 -6.19 -16.46
C ALA A 264 -21.26 -7.00 -15.51
N ASP A 265 -20.77 -7.37 -14.33
CA ASP A 265 -21.53 -8.10 -13.29
C ASP A 265 -22.17 -7.16 -12.24
N ARG A 266 -22.41 -5.88 -12.58
CA ARG A 266 -23.22 -4.94 -11.80
C ARG A 266 -24.53 -4.60 -12.50
#